data_AF-A0A328RL31-F1
#
_entry.id   AF-A0A328RL31-F1
#
_cell.length_a   1.000
_cell.length_b   1.000
_cell.length_c   1.000
_cell.angle_alpha   90.00
_cell.angle_beta   90.00
_cell.angle_gamma   90.00
#
_symmetry.space_group_name_H-M   'P 1'
#
loop_
_entity.id
_entity.type
_entity.pdbx_description
1 polymer ?
#
loop_
_entity_poly.entity_id
_entity_poly.type
_entity_poly.pdbx_seq_one_letter_code
_entity_poly.pdbx_strand_id
1 'polypeptide(L)'
;MRIKLYTYLKNTDLHAISALEAIQHYMGYTDVVTLKRHLTWTFDLDCNDKKLSQQIERIVSDTYYIVNPNKQSYYVNFLPKPTISNDQSCVALEVEKDFKEGESEISEKIFEKTGIKLNKLKQSLVWEVVVNSKNRDYDTIKNDLNNSITNTSSRGQGLLVNSFYETHQFLDEKALYQTL
;
A
#
# COMPACT_ATOMS: atom_id res chain seq x y z
N MET A 1 14.63 12.72 -7.85
CA MET A 1 13.18 12.80 -7.62
C MET A 1 12.71 11.53 -6.93
N ARG A 2 11.88 11.63 -5.89
CA ARG A 2 11.27 10.48 -5.23
C ARG A 2 9.97 10.09 -5.94
N ILE A 3 9.83 8.81 -6.25
CA ILE A 3 8.68 8.22 -6.91
C ILE A 3 8.07 7.17 -6.01
N LYS A 4 6.74 7.11 -5.97
CA LYS A 4 6.00 6.03 -5.33
C LYS A 4 5.15 5.30 -6.37
N LEU A 5 5.34 4.00 -6.54
CA LEU A 5 4.48 3.16 -7.38
C LEU A 5 3.57 2.33 -6.49
N TYR A 6 2.27 2.49 -6.63
CA TYR A 6 1.27 1.66 -5.96
C TYR A 6 0.81 0.59 -6.91
N THR A 7 1.13 -0.67 -6.63
CA THR A 7 0.82 -1.80 -7.50
C THR A 7 -0.35 -2.59 -6.93
N TYR A 8 -1.25 -3.02 -7.81
CA TYR A 8 -2.47 -3.74 -7.44
C TYR A 8 -2.72 -4.89 -8.42
N LEU A 9 -3.41 -5.93 -7.95
CA LEU A 9 -3.82 -7.06 -8.78
C LEU A 9 -4.97 -6.63 -9.70
N LYS A 10 -4.88 -7.02 -10.99
CA LYS A 10 -5.98 -6.83 -11.95
C LYS A 10 -7.18 -7.74 -11.65
N ASN A 11 -6.90 -8.88 -11.03
CA ASN A 11 -7.90 -9.83 -10.57
C ASN A 11 -8.18 -9.62 -9.08
N THR A 12 -9.20 -10.31 -8.56
CA THR A 12 -9.54 -10.33 -7.15
C THR A 12 -8.33 -10.63 -6.26
N ASP A 13 -8.07 -9.77 -5.28
CA ASP A 13 -7.00 -9.97 -4.30
C ASP A 13 -7.50 -10.86 -3.15
N LEU A 14 -7.18 -12.16 -3.23
CA LEU A 14 -7.55 -13.14 -2.21
C LEU A 14 -6.94 -12.84 -0.83
N HIS A 15 -5.81 -12.13 -0.77
CA HIS A 15 -5.23 -11.74 0.52
C HIS A 15 -6.07 -10.65 1.19
N ALA A 16 -6.57 -9.68 0.42
CA ALA A 16 -7.45 -8.65 0.95
C ALA A 16 -8.79 -9.22 1.43
N ILE A 17 -9.36 -10.17 0.68
CA ILE A 17 -10.56 -10.90 1.11
C ILE A 17 -10.30 -11.69 2.39
N SER A 18 -9.24 -12.49 2.43
CA SER A 18 -8.92 -13.31 3.61
C SER A 18 -8.67 -12.44 4.85
N ALA A 19 -8.02 -11.28 4.69
CA ALA A 19 -7.82 -10.33 5.77
C ALA A 19 -9.14 -9.71 6.25
N LEU A 20 -10.04 -9.37 5.33
CA LEU A 20 -11.36 -8.80 5.65
C LEU A 20 -12.20 -9.81 6.44
N GLU A 21 -12.28 -11.04 5.93
CA GLU A 21 -12.96 -12.16 6.59
C GLU A 21 -12.42 -12.37 8.01
N ALA A 22 -11.10 -12.31 8.17
CA ALA A 22 -10.50 -12.46 9.48
C ALA A 22 -10.85 -11.32 10.44
N ILE A 23 -10.79 -10.08 9.96
CA ILE A 23 -11.15 -8.89 10.75
C ILE A 23 -12.62 -8.94 11.20
N GLN A 24 -13.54 -9.29 10.30
CA GLN A 24 -14.96 -9.32 10.60
C GLN A 24 -15.34 -10.51 11.49
N HIS A 25 -14.88 -11.72 11.15
CA HIS A 25 -15.37 -12.95 11.76
C HIS A 25 -14.50 -13.50 12.89
N TYR A 26 -13.18 -13.38 12.79
CA TYR A 26 -12.28 -13.87 13.85
C TYR A 26 -11.98 -12.81 14.90
N MET A 27 -11.89 -11.54 14.49
CA MET A 27 -11.56 -10.43 15.41
C MET A 27 -12.80 -9.72 15.95
N GLY A 28 -13.96 -9.94 15.32
CA GLY A 28 -15.25 -9.34 15.72
C GLY A 28 -15.39 -7.87 15.36
N TYR A 29 -14.51 -7.30 14.53
CA TYR A 29 -14.59 -5.91 14.10
C TYR A 29 -15.39 -5.81 12.80
N THR A 30 -16.72 -5.74 12.93
CA THR A 30 -17.66 -5.78 11.79
C THR A 30 -17.80 -4.47 11.02
N ASP A 31 -17.20 -3.39 11.53
CA ASP A 31 -17.33 -2.05 10.94
C ASP A 31 -16.47 -1.84 9.69
N VAL A 32 -15.46 -2.69 9.45
CA VAL A 32 -14.73 -2.68 8.17
C VAL A 32 -15.66 -3.21 7.09
N VAL A 33 -15.90 -2.41 6.06
CA VAL A 33 -16.75 -2.76 4.91
C VAL A 33 -15.93 -3.40 3.80
N THR A 34 -14.76 -2.81 3.47
CA THR A 34 -13.86 -3.36 2.46
C THR A 34 -12.40 -3.13 2.81
N LEU A 35 -11.53 -3.99 2.28
CA LEU A 35 -10.09 -3.81 2.28
C LEU A 35 -9.58 -3.82 0.84
N LYS A 36 -8.69 -2.88 0.54
CA LYS A 36 -7.83 -2.95 -0.65
C LYS A 36 -6.38 -2.91 -0.24
N ARG A 37 -5.55 -3.57 -1.04
CA ARG A 37 -4.12 -3.73 -0.77
C ARG A 37 -3.33 -3.26 -1.98
N HIS A 38 -2.35 -2.41 -1.73
CA HIS A 38 -1.41 -1.92 -2.72
C HIS A 38 0.01 -2.23 -2.29
N LEU A 39 0.71 -3.07 -3.05
CA LEU A 39 2.14 -3.23 -2.85
C LEU A 39 2.84 -1.99 -3.38
N THR A 40 3.61 -1.33 -2.52
CA THR A 40 4.13 -0.01 -2.78
C THR A 40 5.65 -0.05 -2.92
N TRP A 41 6.15 0.59 -3.98
CA TRP A 41 7.58 0.73 -4.24
C TRP A 41 7.96 2.20 -4.21
N THR A 42 8.84 2.58 -3.30
CA THR A 42 9.38 3.93 -3.22
C THR A 42 10.82 3.92 -3.73
N PHE A 43 11.12 4.71 -4.75
CA PHE A 43 12.49 4.81 -5.24
C PHE A 43 12.86 6.23 -5.66
N ASP A 44 14.17 6.51 -5.55
CA ASP A 44 14.75 7.80 -5.88
C ASP A 44 15.50 7.68 -7.22
N LEU A 45 15.05 8.45 -8.22
CA LEU A 45 15.67 8.54 -9.56
C LEU A 45 16.47 9.82 -9.70
N ASP A 46 17.64 9.74 -10.33
CA ASP A 46 18.39 10.91 -10.77
C ASP A 46 17.99 11.30 -12.20
N CYS A 47 16.84 11.96 -12.31
CA CYS A 47 16.29 12.41 -13.59
C CYS A 47 15.54 13.74 -13.43
N ASN A 48 15.37 14.43 -14.57
CA ASN A 48 14.48 15.58 -14.68
C ASN A 48 13.06 15.15 -15.11
N ASP A 49 12.05 15.97 -14.82
CA ASP A 49 10.63 15.65 -15.03
C ASP A 49 10.31 15.19 -16.46
N LYS A 50 10.95 15.80 -17.47
CA LYS A 50 10.72 15.48 -18.89
C LYS A 50 11.02 14.02 -19.26
N LYS A 51 11.93 13.35 -18.54
CA LYS A 51 12.32 11.95 -18.79
C LYS A 51 11.69 10.96 -17.81
N LEU A 52 10.99 11.45 -16.79
CA LEU A 52 10.51 10.63 -15.69
C LEU A 52 9.56 9.53 -16.17
N SER A 53 8.53 9.90 -16.93
CA SER A 53 7.51 8.94 -17.40
C SER A 53 8.14 7.84 -18.25
N GLN A 54 9.07 8.18 -19.13
CA GLN A 54 9.80 7.21 -19.96
C GLN A 54 10.68 6.29 -19.12
N GLN A 55 11.33 6.79 -18.06
CA GLN A 55 12.12 5.95 -17.17
C GLN A 55 11.27 4.99 -16.35
N ILE A 56 10.15 5.47 -15.80
CA ILE A 56 9.19 4.62 -15.08
C ILE A 56 8.65 3.54 -16.01
N GLU A 57 8.25 3.92 -17.23
CA GLU A 57 7.78 2.99 -18.24
C GLU A 57 8.82 1.90 -18.51
N ARG A 58 10.08 2.26 -18.79
CA ARG A 58 11.17 1.29 -19.00
C ARG A 58 11.40 0.38 -17.80
N ILE A 59 11.38 0.92 -16.59
CA ILE A 59 11.52 0.11 -15.36
C ILE A 59 10.40 -0.94 -15.30
N VAL A 60 9.17 -0.59 -15.65
CA VAL A 60 8.00 -1.46 -15.52
C VAL A 60 7.77 -2.37 -16.74
N SER A 61 8.11 -1.92 -17.96
CA SER A 61 7.92 -2.68 -19.20
C SER A 61 9.06 -3.64 -19.46
N ASP A 62 10.29 -3.19 -19.22
CA ASP A 62 11.50 -3.94 -19.56
C ASP A 62 11.90 -4.87 -18.41
N THR A 63 11.31 -4.67 -17.22
CA THR A 63 11.53 -5.51 -16.05
C THR A 63 10.22 -5.94 -15.40
N TYR A 64 10.18 -7.20 -14.95
CA TYR A 64 9.01 -7.76 -14.24
C TYR A 64 9.22 -7.82 -12.73
N TYR A 65 10.24 -7.11 -12.21
CA TYR A 65 10.65 -7.22 -10.81
C TYR A 65 9.78 -6.37 -9.87
N ILE A 66 9.27 -5.23 -10.36
CA ILE A 66 8.43 -4.30 -9.59
C ILE A 66 6.95 -4.52 -9.89
N VAL A 67 6.61 -4.71 -11.16
CA VAL A 67 5.25 -4.96 -11.63
C VAL A 67 5.25 -6.16 -12.56
N ASN A 68 4.37 -7.12 -12.31
CA ASN A 68 4.06 -8.15 -13.29
C ASN A 68 2.91 -7.67 -14.18
N PRO A 69 3.13 -7.19 -15.42
CA PRO A 69 2.09 -6.57 -16.23
C PRO A 69 0.96 -7.53 -16.62
N ASN A 70 1.17 -8.85 -16.54
CA ASN A 70 0.12 -9.84 -16.76
C ASN A 70 -0.87 -9.89 -15.58
N LYS A 71 -0.38 -9.75 -14.34
CA LYS A 71 -1.19 -9.93 -13.12
C LYS A 71 -1.55 -8.61 -12.42
N GLN A 72 -0.75 -7.59 -12.64
CA GLN A 72 -0.76 -6.34 -11.88
C GLN A 72 -0.84 -5.13 -12.80
N SER A 73 -1.34 -4.05 -12.22
CA SER A 73 -1.28 -2.69 -12.76
C SER A 73 -0.77 -1.77 -11.65
N TYR A 74 -0.56 -0.49 -11.96
CA TYR A 74 0.00 0.45 -11.00
C TYR A 74 -0.50 1.88 -11.16
N TYR A 75 -0.35 2.65 -10.09
CA TYR A 75 -0.49 4.11 -10.08
C TYR A 75 0.85 4.76 -9.72
N VAL A 76 1.09 5.96 -10.25
CA VAL A 76 2.32 6.73 -10.00
C VAL A 76 2.02 7.89 -9.06
N ASN A 77 2.75 7.96 -7.96
CA ASN A 77 2.76 8.97 -6.89
C ASN A 77 1.48 9.11 -6.06
N PHE A 78 0.30 8.90 -6.66
CA PHE A 78 -0.99 9.04 -6.00
C PHE A 78 -1.90 7.84 -6.27
N LEU A 79 -2.78 7.54 -5.33
CA LEU A 79 -3.90 6.63 -5.52
C LEU A 79 -5.12 7.40 -6.06
N PRO A 80 -6.00 6.75 -6.84
CA PRO A 80 -7.31 7.31 -7.12
C PRO A 80 -8.11 7.43 -5.83
N LYS A 81 -8.91 8.50 -5.71
CA LYS A 81 -9.78 8.65 -4.55
C LYS A 81 -10.77 7.48 -4.47
N PRO A 82 -10.93 6.84 -3.30
CA PRO A 82 -11.82 5.69 -3.17
C PRO A 82 -13.28 6.15 -3.31
N THR A 83 -14.06 5.38 -4.06
CA THR A 83 -15.51 5.55 -4.15
C THR A 83 -16.16 4.93 -2.93
N ILE A 84 -16.63 5.76 -2.00
CA ILE A 84 -17.25 5.36 -0.73
C ILE A 84 -18.62 6.04 -0.58
N SER A 85 -19.52 5.45 0.21
CA SER A 85 -20.81 6.07 0.56
C SER A 85 -20.65 7.18 1.60
N ASN A 86 -21.68 8.03 1.76
CA ASN A 86 -21.66 9.15 2.72
C ASN A 86 -21.46 8.70 4.18
N ASP A 87 -21.92 7.50 4.53
CA ASP A 87 -21.77 6.91 5.86
C ASP A 87 -20.49 6.05 5.97
N GLN A 88 -19.49 6.31 5.13
CA GLN A 88 -18.22 5.59 5.15
C GLN A 88 -17.03 6.54 5.21
N SER A 89 -15.90 6.02 5.69
CA SER A 89 -14.61 6.68 5.64
C SER A 89 -13.55 5.69 5.19
N CYS A 90 -12.53 6.17 4.47
CA CYS A 90 -11.40 5.37 4.05
C CYS A 90 -10.16 5.79 4.83
N VAL A 91 -9.56 4.86 5.56
CA VAL A 91 -8.30 5.09 6.26
C VAL A 91 -7.21 4.31 5.56
N ALA A 92 -6.14 5.00 5.18
CA ALA A 92 -4.98 4.38 4.57
C ALA A 92 -3.90 4.09 5.62
N LEU A 93 -3.42 2.85 5.64
CA LEU A 93 -2.40 2.34 6.55
C LEU A 93 -1.21 1.84 5.74
N GLU A 94 -0.05 2.47 5.89
CA GLU A 94 1.21 1.96 5.36
C GLU A 94 1.87 1.04 6.37
N VAL A 95 2.33 -0.11 5.90
CA VAL A 95 3.01 -1.15 6.65
C VAL A 95 4.36 -1.39 6.00
N GLU A 96 5.40 -1.28 6.80
CA GLU A 96 6.79 -1.40 6.37
C GLU A 96 7.45 -2.54 7.13
N LYS A 97 8.28 -3.31 6.45
CA LYS A 97 9.11 -4.31 7.11
C LYS A 97 10.36 -3.66 7.69
N ASP A 98 10.76 -4.10 8.87
CA ASP A 98 11.96 -3.60 9.57
C ASP A 98 13.25 -4.06 8.89
N PHE A 99 13.19 -5.10 8.07
CA PHE A 99 14.30 -5.62 7.29
C PHE A 99 14.13 -5.42 5.78
N LYS A 100 15.23 -5.05 5.11
CA LYS A 100 15.29 -4.79 3.68
C LYS A 100 15.70 -6.04 2.91
N GLU A 101 14.80 -7.00 2.79
CA GLU A 101 15.06 -8.19 1.98
C GLU A 101 14.91 -7.88 0.47
N GLY A 102 15.91 -8.25 -0.32
CA GLY A 102 15.82 -8.28 -1.79
C GLY A 102 15.85 -6.91 -2.51
N GLU A 103 15.71 -5.79 -1.81
CA GLU A 103 15.67 -4.45 -2.43
C GLU A 103 16.95 -4.13 -3.23
N SER A 104 18.13 -4.50 -2.71
CA SER A 104 19.40 -4.26 -3.39
C SER A 104 19.54 -5.12 -4.64
N GLU A 105 19.19 -6.41 -4.54
CA GLU A 105 19.23 -7.35 -5.67
C GLU A 105 18.25 -6.93 -6.79
N ILE A 106 17.06 -6.48 -6.43
CA ILE A 106 16.08 -5.96 -7.41
C ILE A 106 16.64 -4.71 -8.10
N SER A 107 17.23 -3.78 -7.33
CA SER A 107 17.83 -2.56 -7.87
C SER A 107 18.97 -2.86 -8.85
N GLU A 108 19.83 -3.83 -8.52
CA GLU A 108 20.92 -4.29 -9.40
C GLU A 108 20.37 -4.89 -10.70
N LYS A 109 19.38 -5.80 -10.60
CA LYS A 109 18.73 -6.41 -11.77
C LYS A 109 18.04 -5.39 -12.68
N ILE A 110 17.43 -4.35 -12.10
CA ILE A 110 16.84 -3.25 -12.87
C ILE A 110 17.93 -2.48 -13.61
N PHE A 111 19.04 -2.15 -12.95
CA PHE A 111 20.15 -1.45 -13.57
C PHE A 111 20.76 -2.27 -14.72
N GLU A 112 21.00 -3.57 -14.52
CA GLU A 112 21.54 -4.46 -15.55
C GLU A 112 20.67 -4.50 -16.81
N LYS A 113 19.34 -4.49 -16.66
CA LYS A 113 18.41 -4.55 -17.80
C LYS A 113 18.14 -3.21 -18.47
N THR A 114 18.09 -2.14 -17.70
CA THR A 114 17.58 -0.85 -18.19
C THR A 114 18.67 0.23 -18.28
N GLY A 115 19.80 0.05 -17.62
CA GLY A 115 20.81 1.07 -17.37
C GLY A 115 20.35 2.16 -16.40
N ILE A 116 19.18 2.02 -15.76
CA ILE A 116 18.62 3.01 -14.85
C ILE A 116 19.03 2.67 -13.42
N LYS A 117 19.77 3.59 -12.79
CA LYS A 117 20.21 3.44 -11.40
C LYS A 117 19.14 3.97 -10.45
N LEU A 118 18.68 3.13 -9.53
CA LEU A 118 17.84 3.53 -8.41
C LEU A 118 18.74 3.88 -7.22
N ASN A 119 18.68 5.11 -6.74
CA ASN A 119 19.51 5.53 -5.59
C ASN A 119 18.99 4.94 -4.27
N LYS A 120 17.69 4.70 -4.22
CA LYS A 120 16.98 4.05 -3.13
C LYS A 120 15.87 3.22 -3.75
N LEU A 121 15.65 2.02 -3.24
CA LEU A 121 14.46 1.24 -3.49
C LEU A 121 13.95 0.79 -2.12
N LYS A 122 12.66 0.96 -1.88
CA LYS A 122 11.99 0.53 -0.67
C LYS A 122 10.67 -0.10 -1.01
N GLN A 123 10.37 -1.24 -0.41
CA GLN A 123 9.08 -1.90 -0.53
C GLN A 123 8.24 -1.69 0.74
N SER A 124 6.97 -1.35 0.58
CA SER A 124 5.98 -1.27 1.66
C SER A 124 4.62 -1.81 1.18
N LEU A 125 3.67 -1.93 2.09
CA LEU A 125 2.29 -2.33 1.80
C LEU A 125 1.36 -1.21 2.25
N VAL A 126 0.40 -0.82 1.41
CA VAL A 126 -0.64 0.13 1.79
C VAL A 126 -1.98 -0.58 1.80
N TRP A 127 -2.66 -0.54 2.94
CA TRP A 127 -4.05 -0.95 3.09
C TRP A 127 -4.97 0.25 2.99
N GLU A 128 -5.97 0.19 2.12
CA GLU A 128 -7.12 1.09 2.18
C GLU A 128 -8.24 0.37 2.94
N VAL A 129 -8.55 0.88 4.13
CA VAL A 129 -9.56 0.33 5.03
C VAL A 129 -10.79 1.20 4.95
N VAL A 130 -11.84 0.71 4.29
CA VAL A 130 -13.14 1.40 4.27
C VAL A 130 -13.95 0.91 5.45
N VAL A 131 -14.38 1.85 6.29
CA VAL A 131 -15.21 1.57 7.46
C VAL A 131 -16.55 2.29 7.37
N ASN A 132 -17.54 1.79 8.10
CA ASN A 132 -18.76 2.54 8.39
C ASN A 132 -18.42 3.71 9.33
N SER A 133 -18.68 4.94 8.93
CA SER A 133 -18.33 6.15 9.70
C SER A 133 -19.55 6.82 10.34
N LYS A 134 -20.71 6.17 10.32
CA LYS A 134 -21.94 6.77 10.85
C LYS A 134 -21.74 7.27 12.28
N ASN A 135 -21.87 8.60 12.46
CA ASN A 135 -21.68 9.32 13.70
C ASN A 135 -20.27 9.23 14.34
N ARG A 136 -19.23 8.92 13.56
CA ARG A 136 -17.84 8.92 14.03
C ARG A 136 -17.00 9.90 13.22
N ASP A 137 -16.16 10.64 13.92
CA ASP A 137 -15.12 11.44 13.25
C ASP A 137 -13.93 10.57 12.81
N TYR A 138 -13.08 11.15 11.98
CA TYR A 138 -11.94 10.45 11.38
C TYR A 138 -10.91 9.97 12.41
N ASP A 139 -10.63 10.77 13.45
CA ASP A 139 -9.62 10.43 14.46
C ASP A 139 -10.11 9.29 15.35
N THR A 140 -11.39 9.28 15.70
CA THR A 140 -12.05 8.17 16.40
C THR A 140 -11.92 6.89 15.60
N ILE A 141 -12.21 6.93 14.29
CA ILE A 141 -12.06 5.78 13.40
C ILE A 141 -10.61 5.28 13.39
N LYS A 142 -9.61 6.17 13.25
CA LYS A 142 -8.20 5.77 13.26
C LYS A 142 -7.80 5.11 14.57
N ASN A 143 -8.26 5.64 15.70
CA ASN A 143 -7.97 5.08 17.02
C ASN A 143 -8.60 3.69 17.19
N ASP A 144 -9.87 3.53 16.76
CA ASP A 144 -10.57 2.24 16.79
C ASP A 144 -9.81 1.20 15.95
N LEU A 145 -9.43 1.55 14.72
CA LEU A 145 -8.64 0.69 13.85
C LEU A 145 -7.28 0.38 14.46
N ASN A 146 -6.60 1.37 15.04
CA ASN A 146 -5.28 1.17 15.62
C ASN A 146 -5.32 0.09 16.71
N ASN A 147 -6.29 0.21 17.61
CA ASN A 147 -6.44 -0.66 18.78
C ASN A 147 -7.04 -2.03 18.43
N SER A 148 -7.85 -2.12 17.37
CA SER A 148 -8.59 -3.34 17.03
C SER A 148 -7.91 -4.22 16.00
N ILE A 149 -7.15 -3.65 15.05
CA ILE A 149 -6.62 -4.39 13.89
C ILE A 149 -5.11 -4.17 13.59
N THR A 150 -4.44 -3.18 14.21
CA THR A 150 -3.01 -2.89 13.93
C THR A 150 -2.05 -3.04 15.12
N ASN A 151 -2.52 -2.83 16.35
CA ASN A 151 -1.70 -2.95 17.56
C ASN A 151 -2.53 -3.56 18.70
N THR A 152 -3.08 -4.74 18.45
CA THR A 152 -3.83 -5.50 19.47
C THR A 152 -2.92 -6.40 20.29
N SER A 153 -3.20 -6.47 21.59
CA SER A 153 -2.56 -7.39 22.54
C SER A 153 -3.29 -8.74 22.65
N SER A 154 -4.37 -8.96 21.90
CA SER A 154 -5.17 -10.18 21.96
C SER A 154 -4.58 -11.29 21.09
N ARG A 155 -4.34 -12.47 21.70
CA ARG A 155 -3.88 -13.67 20.97
C ARG A 155 -4.90 -14.23 19.96
N GLY A 156 -6.16 -13.79 20.04
CA GLY A 156 -7.23 -14.15 19.10
C GLY A 156 -7.43 -13.13 17.97
N GLN A 157 -6.64 -12.05 17.92
CA GLN A 157 -6.76 -11.00 16.93
C GLN A 157 -5.43 -10.88 16.16
N GLY A 158 -5.47 -11.23 14.87
CA GLY A 158 -4.33 -11.11 13.95
C GLY A 158 -4.28 -9.72 13.31
N LEU A 159 -3.10 -9.28 12.89
CA LEU A 159 -2.86 -7.88 12.58
C LEU A 159 -2.74 -7.68 11.07
N LEU A 160 -3.21 -6.54 10.55
CA LEU A 160 -2.74 -6.03 9.25
C LEU A 160 -1.22 -5.76 9.24
N VAL A 161 -0.57 -5.85 10.42
CA VAL A 161 0.81 -5.49 10.72
C VAL A 161 1.44 -6.53 11.65
N ASN A 162 2.44 -7.27 11.22
CA ASN A 162 3.16 -8.16 12.13
C ASN A 162 4.10 -7.36 13.05
N SER A 163 3.67 -7.10 14.29
CA SER A 163 4.40 -6.26 15.25
C SER A 163 5.81 -6.73 15.65
N PHE A 164 6.22 -7.95 15.27
CA PHE A 164 7.59 -8.43 15.50
C PHE A 164 8.61 -7.90 14.49
N TYR A 165 8.18 -7.57 13.27
CA TYR A 165 9.09 -7.16 12.19
C TYR A 165 8.48 -6.18 11.19
N GLU A 166 7.28 -5.68 11.47
CA GLU A 166 6.60 -4.68 10.68
C GLU A 166 6.21 -3.49 11.58
N THR A 167 6.41 -2.31 11.04
CA THR A 167 5.95 -1.05 11.60
C THR A 167 4.86 -0.47 10.72
N HIS A 168 4.02 0.39 11.28
CA HIS A 168 2.93 1.00 10.54
C HIS A 168 2.76 2.48 10.82
N GLN A 169 2.18 3.17 9.86
CA GLN A 169 1.75 4.55 9.98
C GLN A 169 0.48 4.78 9.17
N PHE A 170 -0.42 5.62 9.70
CA PHE A 170 -1.55 6.10 8.91
C PHE A 170 -1.09 7.19 7.96
N LEU A 171 -1.52 7.09 6.70
CA LEU A 171 -1.20 8.07 5.67
C LEU A 171 -2.19 9.25 5.70
N ASP A 172 -1.70 10.44 5.37
CA ASP A 172 -2.54 11.61 5.14
C ASP A 172 -3.26 11.47 3.80
N GLU A 173 -4.59 11.55 3.82
CA GLU A 173 -5.44 11.47 2.62
C GLU A 173 -5.04 12.49 1.55
N LYS A 174 -4.67 13.71 1.94
CA LYS A 174 -4.30 14.79 1.00
C LYS A 174 -3.00 14.51 0.28
N ALA A 175 -2.09 13.78 0.93
CA ALA A 175 -0.81 13.40 0.35
C ALA A 175 -0.93 12.13 -0.51
N LEU A 176 -1.91 11.27 -0.20
CA LEU A 176 -2.08 9.97 -0.84
C LEU A 176 -2.94 10.04 -2.10
N TYR A 177 -4.03 10.80 -2.07
CA TYR A 177 -5.03 10.82 -3.12
C TYR A 177 -4.88 12.03 -4.03
N GLN A 178 -4.99 11.81 -5.34
CA GLN A 178 -5.09 12.91 -6.28
C GLN A 178 -6.51 13.48 -6.26
N THR A 179 -6.65 14.77 -5.96
CA THR A 179 -7.85 15.53 -6.32
C THR A 179 -7.85 15.73 -7.83
N LEU A 180 -8.76 15.06 -8.53
CA LEU A 180 -9.11 15.39 -9.91
C LEU A 180 -9.93 16.67 -9.95
#